data_AF-A0A251UIE7-F1
#
_entry.id   AF-A0A251UIE7-F1
#
_cell.length_a   1.000
_cell.length_b   1.000
_cell.length_c   1.000
_cell.angle_alpha   90.00
_cell.angle_beta   90.00
_cell.angle_gamma   90.00
#
_symmetry.space_group_name_H-M   'P 1'
#
loop_
_entity.id
_entity.type
_entity.pdbx_description
1 polymer ?
#
loop_
_entity_poly.entity_id
_entity_poly.type
_entity_poly.pdbx_seq_one_letter_code
_entity_poly.pdbx_strand_id
1 'polypeptide(L)'
;MEMVQKEVVNSSSKSKRGPWLVHRINKDGRVVTRHRFPSDQERQRNCERERNRRSMARKIFSGLRAYGNYKLSKNADTIDLLKALCEEAGWHVEQDGTVYKKVSSEMAQKEDKIDLKLSLSLAS
;
A
#
# COMPACT_ATOMS: atom_id res chain seq x y z
N MET A 1 -24.83 -32.21 -22.20
CA MET A 1 -24.13 -31.69 -21.01
C MET A 1 -23.73 -30.25 -21.30
N GLU A 2 -24.55 -29.28 -20.88
CA GLU A 2 -24.22 -27.87 -21.02
C GLU A 2 -23.03 -27.52 -20.12
N MET A 3 -21.96 -27.00 -20.73
CA MET A 3 -20.83 -26.44 -20.00
C MET A 3 -21.23 -25.06 -19.48
N VAL A 4 -21.72 -25.01 -18.24
CA VAL A 4 -21.98 -23.75 -17.55
C VAL A 4 -20.67 -22.96 -17.48
N GLN A 5 -20.60 -21.86 -18.23
CA GLN A 5 -19.51 -20.90 -18.16
C GLN A 5 -19.55 -20.25 -16.78
N LYS A 6 -18.70 -20.73 -15.86
CA LYS A 6 -18.59 -20.15 -14.51
C LYS A 6 -17.89 -18.80 -14.64
N GLU A 7 -18.63 -17.72 -14.37
CA GLU A 7 -18.07 -16.38 -14.27
C GLU A 7 -16.95 -16.35 -13.23
N VAL A 8 -15.75 -15.99 -13.66
CA VAL A 8 -14.58 -15.89 -12.78
C VAL A 8 -14.54 -14.47 -12.22
N VAL A 9 -15.09 -14.30 -11.02
CA VAL A 9 -15.05 -13.03 -10.28
C VAL A 9 -13.60 -12.62 -10.00
N ASN A 10 -13.20 -11.45 -10.48
CA ASN A 10 -11.95 -10.78 -10.15
C ASN A 10 -12.01 -10.21 -8.71
N SER A 11 -11.97 -11.09 -7.72
CA SER A 11 -11.85 -10.69 -6.31
C SER A 11 -10.39 -10.80 -5.86
N SER A 12 -9.91 -9.76 -5.16
CA SER A 12 -8.59 -9.70 -4.48
C SER A 12 -8.25 -10.98 -3.68
N SER A 13 -9.28 -11.67 -3.18
CA SER A 13 -9.16 -13.04 -2.65
C SER A 13 -9.29 -14.07 -3.77
N LYS A 14 -8.19 -14.75 -4.10
CA LYS A 14 -8.22 -15.89 -5.03
C LYS A 14 -9.27 -16.89 -4.58
N SER A 15 -10.16 -17.27 -5.50
CA SER A 15 -11.25 -18.22 -5.19
C SER A 15 -10.69 -19.52 -4.61
N LYS A 16 -11.36 -20.03 -3.57
CA LYS A 16 -11.07 -21.34 -2.97
C LYS A 16 -11.40 -22.49 -3.94
N ARG A 17 -12.23 -22.25 -4.96
CA ARG A 17 -12.67 -23.26 -5.93
C ARG A 17 -12.51 -22.77 -7.37
N GLY A 18 -12.38 -23.70 -8.31
CA GLY A 18 -12.33 -23.39 -9.74
C GLY A 18 -11.03 -22.71 -10.18
N PRO A 19 -10.94 -22.35 -11.47
CA PRO A 19 -9.73 -21.79 -12.03
C PRO A 19 -9.42 -20.39 -11.47
N TRP A 20 -8.14 -20.08 -11.32
CA TRP A 20 -7.66 -18.73 -11.04
C TRP A 20 -7.43 -17.99 -12.34
N LEU A 21 -7.96 -16.76 -12.44
CA LEU A 21 -7.63 -15.84 -13.52
C LEU A 21 -6.25 -15.23 -13.25
N VAL A 22 -5.37 -15.30 -14.24
CA VAL A 22 -4.02 -14.72 -14.14
C VAL A 22 -3.80 -13.78 -15.30
N HIS A 23 -3.51 -12.52 -14.99
CA HIS A 23 -3.08 -11.52 -15.96
C HIS A 23 -1.56 -11.55 -16.09
N ARG A 24 -1.05 -11.57 -17.32
CA ARG A 24 0.38 -11.39 -17.60
C ARG A 24 0.54 -10.32 -18.67
N ILE A 25 1.54 -9.47 -18.51
CA ILE A 25 1.86 -8.42 -19.47
C ILE A 25 2.92 -8.99 -20.42
N ASN A 26 2.64 -8.97 -21.72
CA ASN A 26 3.60 -9.36 -22.75
C ASN A 26 4.64 -8.25 -22.98
N LYS A 27 5.72 -8.59 -23.70
CA LYS A 27 6.76 -7.61 -24.08
C LYS A 27 6.19 -6.40 -24.84
N ASP A 28 5.10 -6.62 -25.59
CA ASP A 28 4.40 -5.59 -26.36
C ASP A 28 3.41 -4.75 -25.53
N GLY A 29 3.41 -4.89 -24.19
CA GLY A 29 2.54 -4.15 -23.27
C GLY A 29 1.09 -4.63 -23.21
N ARG A 30 0.68 -5.57 -24.07
CA ARG A 30 -0.68 -6.15 -24.04
C ARG A 30 -0.87 -7.07 -22.82
N VAL A 31 -2.02 -6.94 -22.16
CA VAL A 31 -2.43 -7.81 -21.05
C VAL A 31 -3.06 -9.07 -21.62
N VAL A 32 -2.48 -10.24 -21.31
CA VAL A 32 -3.03 -11.54 -21.64
C VAL A 32 -3.62 -12.19 -20.40
N THR A 33 -4.87 -12.58 -20.50
CA THR A 33 -5.63 -13.25 -19.44
C THR A 33 -5.65 -14.76 -19.69
N ARG A 34 -5.26 -15.55 -18.68
CA ARG A 34 -5.30 -17.03 -18.74
C ARG A 34 -6.00 -17.62 -17.53
N HIS A 35 -6.74 -18.71 -17.75
CA HIS A 35 -7.23 -19.56 -16.69
C HIS A 35 -6.14 -20.54 -16.24
N ARG A 36 -5.95 -20.64 -14.92
CA ARG A 36 -5.06 -21.59 -14.26
C ARG A 36 -5.87 -22.51 -13.38
N PHE A 37 -5.49 -23.78 -13.29
CA PHE A 37 -6.12 -24.76 -12.40
C PHE A 37 -5.14 -25.16 -11.28
N PRO A 38 -5.11 -24.41 -10.15
CA PRO A 38 -4.25 -24.72 -9.01
C PRO A 38 -4.64 -26.04 -8.34
N SER A 39 -3.63 -26.76 -7.85
CA SER A 39 -3.81 -27.94 -6.99
C SER A 39 -4.27 -27.54 -5.58
N ASP A 40 -4.83 -28.49 -4.85
CA ASP A 40 -5.30 -28.25 -3.47
C ASP A 40 -4.16 -27.87 -2.53
N GLN A 41 -2.98 -28.48 -2.72
CA GLN A 41 -1.79 -28.12 -1.95
C GLN A 41 -1.34 -26.67 -2.23
N GLU A 42 -1.41 -26.21 -3.48
CA GLU A 42 -1.10 -24.81 -3.83
C GLU A 42 -2.09 -23.83 -3.18
N ARG A 43 -3.39 -24.20 -3.15
CA ARG A 43 -4.44 -23.40 -2.50
C ARG A 43 -4.21 -23.31 -1.00
N GLN A 44 -3.92 -24.45 -0.35
CA GLN A 44 -3.65 -24.50 1.08
C GLN A 44 -2.45 -23.61 1.44
N ARG A 45 -1.33 -23.73 0.70
CA ARG A 45 -0.16 -22.87 0.87
C ARG A 45 -0.48 -21.39 0.70
N ASN A 46 -1.35 -21.02 -0.25
CA ASN A 46 -1.79 -19.64 -0.42
C ASN A 46 -2.64 -19.14 0.75
N CYS A 47 -3.54 -19.98 1.28
CA CYS A 47 -4.35 -19.66 2.46
C CYS A 47 -3.49 -19.50 3.71
N GLU A 48 -2.52 -20.39 3.94
CA GLU A 48 -1.57 -20.29 5.05
C GLU A 48 -0.71 -19.04 4.95
N ARG A 49 -0.17 -18.74 3.75
CA ARG A 49 0.58 -17.50 3.51
C ARG A 49 -0.25 -16.28 3.86
N GLU A 50 -1.49 -16.23 3.38
CA GLU A 50 -2.37 -15.09 3.64
C GLU A 50 -2.75 -14.98 5.12
N ARG A 51 -2.99 -16.12 5.79
CA ARG A 51 -3.23 -16.15 7.24
C ARG A 51 -2.02 -15.67 8.03
N ASN A 52 -0.82 -16.11 7.67
CA ASN A 52 0.43 -15.70 8.31
C ASN A 52 0.70 -14.21 8.08
N ARG A 53 0.50 -13.71 6.85
CA ARG A 53 0.60 -12.28 6.52
C ARG A 53 -0.34 -11.45 7.38
N ARG A 54 -1.62 -11.85 7.49
CA ARG A 54 -2.62 -11.17 8.34
C ARG A 54 -2.28 -11.24 9.83
N SER A 55 -1.79 -12.40 10.30
CA SER A 55 -1.38 -12.57 11.69
C SER A 55 -0.20 -11.66 12.04
N MET A 56 0.79 -11.54 11.14
CA MET A 56 1.95 -10.67 11.33
C MET A 56 1.53 -9.21 11.35
N ALA A 57 0.71 -8.76 10.39
CA ALA A 57 0.17 -7.40 10.37
C ALA A 57 -0.59 -7.07 11.67
N ARG A 58 -1.42 -7.99 12.17
CA ARG A 58 -2.15 -7.79 13.43
C ARG A 58 -1.22 -7.65 14.63
N LYS A 59 -0.15 -8.44 14.70
CA LYS A 59 0.88 -8.32 15.75
C LYS A 59 1.58 -6.96 15.69
N ILE A 60 1.99 -6.51 14.50
CA ILE A 60 2.62 -5.20 14.29
C ILE A 60 1.69 -4.08 14.74
N PHE A 61 0.45 -4.03 14.25
CA PHE A 61 -0.50 -2.99 14.62
C PHE A 61 -0.83 -2.98 16.12
N SER A 62 -0.91 -4.16 16.75
CA SER A 62 -1.12 -4.23 18.20
C SER A 62 0.07 -3.63 18.99
N GLY A 63 1.30 -3.86 18.54
CA GLY A 63 2.48 -3.27 19.16
C GLY A 63 2.54 -1.76 18.98
N LEU A 64 2.29 -1.26 17.77
CA LEU A 64 2.23 0.18 17.49
C LEU A 64 1.16 0.88 18.33
N ARG A 65 -0.01 0.25 18.52
CA ARG A 65 -1.09 0.82 19.33
C ARG A 65 -0.76 0.86 20.82
N ALA A 66 0.00 -0.12 21.31
CA ALA A 66 0.39 -0.20 22.72
C ALA A 66 1.56 0.72 23.06
N TYR A 67 2.55 0.85 22.16
CA TYR A 67 3.84 1.46 22.45
C TYR A 67 4.19 2.67 21.58
N GLY A 68 3.45 2.95 20.51
CA GLY A 68 3.77 4.02 19.55
C GLY A 68 3.42 5.43 20.02
N ASN A 69 2.84 5.59 21.23
CA ASN A 69 2.50 6.88 21.84
C ASN A 69 1.74 7.86 20.94
N TYR A 70 0.98 7.35 19.97
CA TYR A 70 0.16 8.14 19.07
C TYR A 70 -1.02 8.76 19.84
N LYS A 71 -1.31 10.04 19.59
CA LYS A 71 -2.46 10.77 20.15
C LYS A 71 -3.78 10.38 19.46
N LEU A 72 -4.09 9.09 19.45
CA LEU A 72 -5.27 8.54 18.81
C LEU A 72 -6.39 8.33 19.82
N SER A 73 -7.64 8.46 19.36
CA SER A 73 -8.80 8.07 20.16
C SER A 73 -8.75 6.59 20.52
N LYS A 74 -9.35 6.20 21.65
CA LYS A 74 -9.48 4.79 22.07
C LYS A 74 -10.13 3.92 20.98
N ASN A 75 -11.01 4.51 20.17
CA ASN A 75 -11.75 3.85 19.11
C ASN A 75 -11.11 4.04 17.71
N ALA A 76 -9.90 4.61 17.61
CA ALA A 76 -9.26 4.89 16.34
C ALA A 76 -9.01 3.62 15.52
N ASP A 77 -9.36 3.64 14.23
CA ASP A 77 -9.23 2.46 13.38
C ASP A 77 -7.79 2.26 12.87
N THR A 78 -7.54 1.15 12.17
CA THR A 78 -6.20 0.86 11.61
C THR A 78 -5.76 1.92 10.59
N ILE A 79 -6.70 2.53 9.89
CA ILE A 79 -6.42 3.63 8.94
C ILE A 79 -5.88 4.86 9.68
N ASP A 80 -6.47 5.22 10.82
CA ASP A 80 -6.03 6.38 11.60
C ASP A 80 -4.62 6.16 12.18
N LEU A 81 -4.33 4.93 12.62
CA LEU A 81 -3.00 4.54 13.06
C LEU A 81 -1.97 4.65 11.93
N LEU A 82 -2.32 4.20 10.72
CA LEU A 82 -1.45 4.33 9.55
C LEU A 82 -1.22 5.79 9.16
N LYS A 83 -2.27 6.63 9.21
CA LYS A 83 -2.13 8.08 8.97
C LYS A 83 -1.18 8.71 9.98
N ALA A 84 -1.34 8.43 11.27
CA ALA A 84 -0.44 8.93 12.31
C ALA A 84 1.00 8.46 12.13
N LEU A 85 1.21 7.20 11.73
CA LEU A 85 2.54 6.66 11.43
C LEU A 85 3.18 7.35 10.21
N CYS A 86 2.41 7.59 9.14
CA CYS A 86 2.91 8.31 7.96
C CYS A 86 3.30 9.75 8.31
N GLU A 87 2.48 10.43 9.10
CA GLU A 87 2.71 11.79 9.59
C GLU A 87 3.99 11.89 10.43
N GLU A 88 4.22 10.93 11.34
CA GLU A 88 5.47 10.79 12.10
C GLU A 88 6.70 10.59 11.19
N ALA A 89 6.54 9.79 10.13
CA ALA A 89 7.59 9.53 9.15
C ALA A 89 7.82 10.68 8.15
N GLY A 90 7.15 11.83 8.32
CA GLY A 90 7.31 13.00 7.45
C GLY A 90 6.55 12.92 6.12
N TRP A 91 5.52 12.09 6.05
CA TRP A 91 4.58 12.04 4.93
C TRP A 91 3.27 12.69 5.31
N HIS A 92 2.57 13.27 4.35
CA HIS A 92 1.20 13.72 4.53
C HIS A 92 0.23 12.75 3.87
N VAL A 93 -0.90 12.49 4.52
CA VAL A 93 -1.94 11.60 4.01
C VAL A 93 -3.26 12.33 3.91
N GLU A 94 -3.80 12.43 2.70
CA GLU A 94 -5.11 13.03 2.46
C GLU A 94 -6.27 12.10 2.85
N GLN A 95 -7.50 12.64 2.79
CA GLN A 95 -8.70 11.89 3.16
C GLN A 95 -9.02 10.76 2.18
N ASP A 96 -8.67 10.92 0.91
CA ASP A 96 -8.81 9.93 -0.17
C ASP A 96 -7.77 8.79 -0.09
N GLY A 97 -6.74 8.95 0.75
CA GLY A 97 -5.64 8.01 0.92
C GLY A 97 -4.41 8.30 0.05
N THR A 98 -4.39 9.42 -0.67
CA THR A 98 -3.20 9.89 -1.39
C THR A 98 -2.12 10.31 -0.39
N VAL A 99 -0.86 9.93 -0.65
CA VAL A 99 0.28 10.19 0.25
C VAL A 99 1.37 10.97 -0.48
N TYR A 100 1.81 12.09 0.09
CA TYR A 100 2.91 12.89 -0.45
C TYR A 100 3.99 13.16 0.60
N LYS A 101 5.24 13.34 0.13
CA LYS A 101 6.36 13.62 1.03
C LYS A 101 6.27 15.08 1.47
N LYS A 102 6.32 15.33 2.79
CA LYS A 102 6.44 16.71 3.26
C LYS A 102 7.80 17.24 2.86
N VAL A 103 7.83 18.34 2.11
CA VAL A 103 9.07 19.06 1.86
C VAL A 103 9.49 19.67 3.20
N SER A 104 10.59 19.17 3.77
CA SER A 104 11.17 19.75 4.97
C SER A 104 11.51 21.21 4.66
N SER A 105 10.94 22.13 5.42
CA SER A 105 11.17 23.58 5.31
C SER A 105 12.65 23.97 5.34
N GLU A 106 13.53 23.10 5.83
CA GLU A 106 14.99 23.27 5.78
C GLU A 106 15.57 23.36 4.36
N MET A 107 14.94 22.72 3.36
CA MET A 107 15.37 22.81 1.96
C MET A 107 14.81 24.10 1.31
N ALA A 108 13.57 24.47 1.61
CA ALA A 108 12.96 25.70 1.11
C ALA A 108 13.66 26.96 1.65
N GLN A 109 13.99 26.98 2.94
CA GLN A 109 14.74 28.09 3.57
C GLN A 109 16.18 28.21 3.03
N LYS A 110 16.74 27.11 2.51
CA LYS A 110 18.09 27.11 1.93
C LYS A 110 18.09 27.69 0.52
N GLU A 111 17.05 27.43 -0.26
CA GLU A 111 16.85 28.02 -1.60
C GLU A 111 16.61 29.53 -1.50
N ASP A 112 15.72 29.98 -0.61
CA ASP A 112 15.48 31.41 -0.38
C ASP A 112 16.75 32.17 0.04
N LYS A 113 17.59 31.55 0.89
CA LYS A 113 18.86 32.13 1.36
C LYS A 113 19.95 32.13 0.29
N ILE A 114 19.93 31.20 -0.64
CA ILE A 114 20.84 31.14 -1.80
C ILE A 114 20.47 32.24 -2.80
N ASP A 115 19.19 32.43 -3.07
CA ASP A 115 18.68 33.46 -3.99
C ASP A 115 18.95 34.88 -3.45
N LEU A 116 18.80 35.09 -2.14
CA LEU A 116 19.19 36.33 -1.47
C LEU A 116 20.70 36.63 -1.55
N LYS A 117 21.57 35.60 -1.55
CA LYS A 117 23.02 35.79 -1.71
C LYS A 117 23.41 36.10 -3.16
N LEU A 118 22.82 35.42 -4.13
CA LEU A 118 23.07 35.61 -5.56
C LEU A 118 22.63 37.01 -6.04
N SER A 119 21.47 37.48 -5.56
CA SER A 119 20.98 38.83 -5.86
C SER A 119 21.86 39.93 -5.27
N LEU A 120 22.40 39.74 -4.06
CA LEU A 120 23.32 40.71 -3.43
C LEU A 120 24.69 40.78 -4.13
N SER A 121 25.17 39.67 -4.71
CA SER A 121 26.45 39.66 -5.44
C SER A 121 26.37 40.22 -6.85
N LEU A 122 25.18 40.25 -7.47
CA LEU A 122 24.95 40.86 -8.78
C LEU A 122 24.67 42.38 -8.69
N ALA A 123 24.37 42.88 -7.49
CA ALA A 123 24.10 44.29 -7.21
C ALA A 123 25.32 45.09 -6.73
N SER A 124 26.52 44.49 -6.72
CA SER A 124 27.82 45.15 -6.47
C SER A 124 28.68 45.12 -7.74
#